data_AF-A0A2G2Y2J3-F1
#
_entry.id   AF-A0A2G2Y2J3-F1
#
_cell.length_a   1.000
_cell.length_b   1.000
_cell.length_c   1.000
_cell.angle_alpha   90.00
_cell.angle_beta   90.00
_cell.angle_gamma   90.00
#
_symmetry.space_group_name_H-M   'P 1'
#
loop_
_entity.id
_entity.type
_entity.pdbx_description
1 polymer ?
#
loop_
_entity_poly.entity_id
_entity_poly.type
_entity_poly.pdbx_seq_one_letter_code
_entity_poly.pdbx_strand_id
1 'polypeptide(L)'
;MQASVWSPRLVNLFTRSCKTTNSLRAFSSSAISNQSRGGLPRFYSDELPPSKASPLLPTFRKEQCWGLLYYQFESARNDGVVRVKGDEFWHMTRVLRLTVHDRVELFDGKGGLVEGCIQIIDQTGVDIVALENPKSVSPHNTQWHVYAAFGTLKGGRADWLVEKCTELGACSVTPLLTERSPSISENRVDRLQRVSFAAAKQCQRLHEMVLNPPIKVGGLLTLVKNSKLSFIAIAEAKPVFSALSSTKRESAGLMIIGPEGDFTERELNVILEAGATAVGLGPHRLRVETATVALLSALMLWCDDQEILKV
;
A
#
# COMPACT_ATOMS: atom_id res chain seq x y z
N MET A 1 44.52 64.21 -8.81
CA MET A 1 44.11 63.77 -10.17
C MET A 1 42.73 63.14 -10.07
N GLN A 2 41.94 63.27 -11.13
CA GLN A 2 40.49 63.50 -11.15
C GLN A 2 39.58 62.38 -10.63
N ALA A 3 38.42 62.84 -10.14
CA ALA A 3 37.20 62.10 -9.86
C ALA A 3 36.30 61.95 -11.09
N SER A 4 35.50 60.88 -11.13
CA SER A 4 34.19 60.76 -11.80
C SER A 4 33.44 59.66 -11.02
N VAL A 5 32.43 59.94 -10.19
CA VAL A 5 31.04 60.39 -10.45
C VAL A 5 30.35 59.52 -11.50
N TRP A 6 29.35 58.74 -11.09
CA TRP A 6 27.92 58.91 -11.44
C TRP A 6 27.06 57.87 -10.69
N SER A 7 25.87 58.31 -10.31
CA SER A 7 24.92 57.70 -9.38
C SER A 7 23.70 57.09 -10.15
N PRO A 8 22.65 56.57 -9.47
CA PRO A 8 21.84 55.44 -9.93
C PRO A 8 20.57 55.83 -10.71
N ARG A 9 19.98 54.87 -11.43
CA ARG A 9 18.56 54.94 -11.84
C ARG A 9 17.79 53.64 -11.57
N LEU A 10 16.66 53.89 -10.93
CA LEU A 10 15.57 53.06 -10.46
C LEU A 10 14.63 52.60 -11.60
N VAL A 11 13.93 51.48 -11.31
CA VAL A 11 12.49 51.23 -11.57
C VAL A 11 12.05 50.73 -12.96
N ASN A 12 11.60 49.48 -13.01
CA ASN A 12 10.18 49.08 -13.22
C ASN A 12 10.04 47.55 -13.07
N LEU A 13 9.43 47.06 -12.00
CA LEU A 13 7.98 46.78 -11.85
C LEU A 13 7.52 45.52 -12.60
N PHE A 14 7.62 44.37 -11.92
CA PHE A 14 6.62 43.30 -12.05
C PHE A 14 6.14 42.90 -10.66
N THR A 15 5.15 43.63 -10.19
CA THR A 15 4.22 43.24 -9.15
C THR A 15 3.19 42.28 -9.76
N ARG A 16 3.20 41.01 -9.37
CA ARG A 16 1.97 40.20 -9.32
C ARG A 16 1.93 39.37 -8.04
N SER A 17 1.27 40.00 -7.06
CA SER A 17 0.34 39.44 -6.09
C SER A 17 0.72 38.09 -5.44
N CYS A 18 1.48 38.19 -4.35
CA CYS A 18 1.51 37.17 -3.31
C CYS A 18 0.20 37.25 -2.49
N LYS A 19 -0.74 36.32 -2.78
CA LYS A 19 -1.88 35.93 -1.92
C LYS A 19 -2.14 34.46 -2.25
N THR A 20 -1.67 33.51 -1.46
CA THR A 20 -2.46 33.00 -0.34
C THR A 20 -1.56 32.18 0.58
N THR A 21 -1.52 32.57 1.84
CA THR A 21 -1.08 31.75 2.96
C THR A 21 -2.04 30.59 3.14
N ASN A 22 -1.65 29.38 2.74
CA ASN A 22 -2.24 28.17 3.32
C ASN A 22 -1.23 27.61 4.30
N SER A 23 -1.47 27.86 5.59
CA SER A 23 -0.77 27.19 6.66
C SER A 23 -1.01 25.69 6.52
N LEU A 24 0.03 24.93 6.19
CA LEU A 24 0.05 23.50 6.43
C LEU A 24 0.05 23.31 7.96
N ARG A 25 -1.15 23.19 8.53
CA ARG A 25 -1.31 22.74 9.91
C ARG A 25 -1.03 21.24 9.91
N ALA A 26 0.11 20.86 10.46
CA ALA A 26 0.29 19.52 11.01
C ALA A 26 -0.77 19.35 12.11
N PHE A 27 -1.74 18.46 11.89
CA PHE A 27 -2.72 18.11 12.91
C PHE A 27 -2.08 17.10 13.87
N SER A 28 -1.54 17.59 14.98
CA SER A 28 -1.43 16.81 16.19
C SER A 28 -2.40 17.37 17.22
N SER A 29 -3.39 16.59 17.65
CA SER A 29 -4.10 16.85 18.89
C SER A 29 -4.20 15.57 19.70
N SER A 30 -3.70 15.68 20.92
CA SER A 30 -3.65 14.67 21.98
C SER A 30 -5.03 14.34 22.55
N ALA A 31 -5.50 13.11 22.32
CA ALA A 31 -6.30 12.31 23.25
C ALA A 31 -6.31 10.86 22.74
N ILE A 32 -6.02 9.89 23.61
CA ILE A 32 -5.68 8.51 23.25
C ILE A 32 -6.89 7.76 22.69
N SER A 33 -6.94 7.60 21.37
CA SER A 33 -7.10 6.31 20.69
C SER A 33 -6.45 6.45 19.31
N ASN A 34 -5.43 5.65 19.05
CA ASN A 34 -4.52 5.85 17.93
C ASN A 34 -5.16 5.36 16.62
N GLN A 35 -5.91 6.23 15.96
CA GLN A 35 -6.38 6.09 14.57
C GLN A 35 -6.11 7.40 13.85
N SER A 36 -4.92 7.53 13.27
CA SER A 36 -4.43 8.76 12.63
C SER A 36 -5.20 9.21 11.37
N ARG A 37 -6.41 8.68 11.10
CA ARG A 37 -7.30 9.11 10.01
C ARG A 37 -8.81 9.06 10.31
N GLY A 38 -9.26 8.97 11.57
CA GLY A 38 -10.68 9.13 11.94
C GLY A 38 -11.71 8.21 11.25
N GLY A 39 -11.25 7.11 10.62
CA GLY A 39 -12.10 6.11 9.99
C GLY A 39 -12.43 4.95 10.93
N LEU A 40 -13.43 4.15 10.59
CA LEU A 40 -13.78 2.95 11.37
C LEU A 40 -12.60 1.96 11.45
N PRO A 41 -12.46 1.21 12.55
CA PRO A 41 -11.47 0.14 12.63
C PRO A 41 -11.80 -0.93 11.58
N ARG A 42 -10.77 -1.34 10.82
CA ARG A 42 -10.90 -2.28 9.70
C ARG A 42 -10.29 -3.63 10.03
N PHE A 43 -11.03 -4.68 9.70
CA PHE A 43 -10.66 -6.08 9.96
C PHE A 43 -10.86 -6.93 8.72
N TYR A 44 -10.07 -7.97 8.61
CA TYR A 44 -10.17 -8.90 7.49
C TYR A 44 -11.22 -9.97 7.74
N SER A 45 -11.88 -10.39 6.67
CA SER A 45 -12.70 -11.61 6.67
C SER A 45 -12.66 -12.28 5.30
N ASP A 46 -12.49 -13.60 5.28
CA ASP A 46 -12.51 -14.40 4.03
C ASP A 46 -13.87 -14.32 3.32
N GLU A 47 -14.94 -14.08 4.09
CA GLU A 47 -16.32 -13.98 3.62
C GLU A 47 -16.89 -12.63 4.06
N LEU A 48 -17.53 -11.91 3.13
CA LEU A 48 -18.33 -10.74 3.45
C LEU A 48 -19.82 -11.10 3.48
N PRO A 49 -20.64 -10.42 4.28
CA PRO A 49 -22.06 -10.70 4.34
C PRO A 49 -22.70 -10.50 2.96
N PRO A 50 -23.59 -11.39 2.48
CA PRO A 50 -24.05 -11.38 1.09
C PRO A 50 -24.91 -10.16 0.73
N SER A 51 -25.55 -9.54 1.72
CA SER A 51 -26.37 -8.35 1.57
C SER A 51 -26.43 -7.58 2.89
N LYS A 52 -26.89 -6.34 2.83
CA LYS A 52 -27.32 -5.61 4.02
C LYS A 52 -28.30 -6.47 4.82
N ALA A 53 -28.16 -6.48 6.14
CA ALA A 53 -29.10 -7.17 7.00
C ALA A 53 -30.49 -6.55 6.85
N SER A 54 -31.49 -7.39 6.57
CA SER A 54 -32.88 -6.94 6.55
C SER A 54 -33.29 -6.56 7.98
N PRO A 55 -33.79 -5.35 8.23
CA PRO A 55 -34.40 -5.06 9.52
C PRO A 55 -35.63 -5.97 9.65
N LEU A 56 -35.59 -6.95 10.56
CA LEU A 56 -36.86 -7.41 11.12
C LEU A 56 -37.49 -6.19 11.79
N LEU A 57 -38.77 -5.93 11.49
CA LEU A 57 -39.52 -4.79 12.00
C LEU A 57 -39.14 -4.53 13.46
N PRO A 58 -38.58 -3.35 13.81
CA PRO A 58 -38.22 -3.09 15.19
C PRO A 58 -39.51 -3.06 16.01
N THR A 59 -39.60 -3.92 17.01
CA THR A 59 -40.52 -3.70 18.14
C THR A 59 -40.01 -2.45 18.85
N PHE A 60 -40.53 -1.28 18.46
CA PHE A 60 -40.13 0.02 18.98
C PHE A 60 -40.30 0.05 20.49
N ARG A 61 -39.21 -0.12 21.25
CA ARG A 61 -39.18 0.23 22.67
C ARG A 61 -38.39 1.52 22.82
N LYS A 62 -39.11 2.66 22.80
CA LYS A 62 -38.54 3.96 23.17
C LYS A 62 -38.16 3.89 24.65
N GLU A 63 -36.88 3.73 24.94
CA GLU A 63 -36.33 4.18 26.21
C GLU A 63 -35.68 5.55 25.99
N GLN A 64 -36.35 6.60 26.47
CA GLN A 64 -35.82 7.95 26.48
C GLN A 64 -34.71 8.04 27.54
N CYS A 65 -33.48 7.80 27.13
CA CYS A 65 -32.29 8.21 27.86
C CYS A 65 -31.21 8.61 26.84
N TRP A 66 -30.88 9.92 26.81
CA TRP A 66 -29.68 10.49 26.17
C TRP A 66 -29.52 10.42 24.64
N GLY A 67 -30.58 10.64 23.86
CA GLY A 67 -30.45 11.15 22.46
C GLY A 67 -29.70 10.29 21.43
N LEU A 68 -29.25 9.09 21.80
CA LEU A 68 -28.63 8.12 20.91
C LEU A 68 -29.72 7.18 20.36
N LEU A 69 -29.87 7.16 19.04
CA LEU A 69 -30.73 6.19 18.36
C LEU A 69 -30.07 4.81 18.45
N TYR A 70 -30.48 3.99 19.41
CA TYR A 70 -30.08 2.59 19.49
C TYR A 70 -30.92 1.76 18.51
N TYR A 71 -30.28 1.16 17.52
CA TYR A 71 -30.90 0.12 16.71
C TYR A 71 -30.73 -1.21 17.45
N GLN A 72 -31.79 -1.64 18.15
CA GLN A 72 -31.86 -2.97 18.72
C GLN A 72 -32.33 -3.93 17.61
N PHE A 73 -31.41 -4.67 17.01
CA PHE A 73 -31.73 -5.72 16.05
C PHE A 73 -32.13 -6.98 16.80
N GLU A 74 -33.44 -7.19 16.97
CA GLU A 74 -33.98 -8.50 17.38
C GLU A 74 -33.75 -9.47 16.22
N SER A 75 -32.79 -10.38 16.40
CA SER A 75 -32.57 -11.55 15.53
C SER A 75 -32.60 -11.23 14.02
N ALA A 76 -31.55 -10.62 13.48
CA ALA A 76 -31.38 -10.61 12.02
C ALA A 76 -31.48 -12.07 11.51
N ARG A 77 -32.17 -12.29 10.38
CA ARG A 77 -31.97 -13.56 9.64
C ARG A 77 -30.46 -13.72 9.42
N ASN A 78 -29.96 -14.95 9.35
CA ASN A 78 -28.54 -15.22 9.02
C ASN A 78 -28.08 -14.55 7.71
N ASP A 79 -29.01 -14.04 6.91
CA ASP A 79 -28.80 -13.16 5.78
C ASP A 79 -28.16 -11.83 6.24
N GLY A 80 -26.84 -11.71 6.09
CA GLY A 80 -26.11 -10.47 6.38
C GLY A 80 -25.26 -10.49 7.67
N VAL A 81 -25.03 -11.66 8.26
CA VAL A 81 -24.12 -11.85 9.40
C VAL A 81 -22.85 -12.57 8.97
N VAL A 82 -21.69 -12.06 9.38
CA VAL A 82 -20.40 -12.75 9.25
C VAL A 82 -19.76 -12.90 10.61
N ARG A 83 -19.21 -14.08 10.86
CA ARG A 83 -18.51 -14.39 12.10
C ARG A 83 -17.00 -14.30 11.94
N VAL A 84 -16.40 -13.38 12.65
CA VAL A 84 -14.94 -13.19 12.70
C VAL A 84 -14.34 -13.98 13.86
N LYS A 85 -13.24 -14.70 13.60
CA LYS A 85 -12.56 -15.61 14.54
C LYS A 85 -11.05 -15.35 14.53
N GLY A 86 -10.31 -16.08 15.37
CA GLY A 86 -8.83 -16.09 15.35
C GLY A 86 -8.19 -14.74 15.71
N ASP A 87 -7.16 -14.35 14.97
CA ASP A 87 -6.34 -13.17 15.25
C ASP A 87 -7.16 -11.87 15.17
N GLU A 88 -8.09 -11.76 14.22
CA GLU A 88 -8.96 -10.58 14.08
C GLU A 88 -9.94 -10.47 15.27
N PHE A 89 -10.52 -11.58 15.72
CA PHE A 89 -11.34 -11.62 16.94
C PHE A 89 -10.56 -11.14 18.18
N TRP A 90 -9.33 -11.61 18.34
CA TRP A 90 -8.47 -11.19 19.45
C TRP A 90 -8.11 -9.70 19.33
N HIS A 91 -7.81 -9.22 18.12
CA HIS A 91 -7.52 -7.82 17.87
C HIS A 91 -8.72 -6.91 18.21
N MET A 92 -9.93 -7.29 17.79
CA MET A 92 -11.17 -6.58 18.12
C MET A 92 -11.37 -6.47 19.63
N THR A 93 -11.34 -7.59 20.36
CA THR A 93 -11.82 -7.67 21.74
C THR A 93 -10.74 -7.39 22.80
N ARG A 94 -9.47 -7.72 22.52
CA ARG A 94 -8.37 -7.59 23.51
C ARG A 94 -7.51 -6.36 23.28
N VAL A 95 -7.23 -6.04 22.02
CA VAL A 95 -6.39 -4.88 21.68
C VAL A 95 -7.23 -3.62 21.60
N LEU A 96 -8.25 -3.62 20.76
CA LEU A 96 -9.13 -2.46 20.56
C LEU A 96 -10.28 -2.38 21.57
N ARG A 97 -10.56 -3.49 22.27
CA ARG A 97 -11.59 -3.60 23.31
C ARG A 97 -12.97 -3.19 22.81
N LEU A 98 -13.28 -3.53 21.57
CA LEU A 98 -14.58 -3.29 20.97
C LEU A 98 -15.66 -4.10 21.68
N THR A 99 -16.84 -3.51 21.75
CA THR A 99 -18.03 -4.02 22.42
C THR A 99 -19.20 -4.15 21.46
N VAL A 100 -20.28 -4.77 21.92
CA VAL A 100 -21.53 -4.83 21.14
C VAL A 100 -21.99 -3.43 20.80
N HIS A 101 -22.47 -3.25 19.57
CA HIS A 101 -22.86 -1.99 18.93
C HIS A 101 -21.73 -1.11 18.37
N ASP A 102 -20.46 -1.48 18.54
CA ASP A 102 -19.36 -0.78 17.87
C ASP A 102 -19.37 -1.04 16.35
N ARG A 103 -19.07 0.02 15.59
CA ARG A 103 -18.99 -0.03 14.12
C ARG A 103 -17.59 -0.42 13.67
N VAL A 104 -17.53 -1.25 12.63
CA VAL A 104 -16.31 -1.77 12.04
C VAL A 104 -16.42 -1.85 10.52
N GLU A 105 -15.30 -1.88 9.83
CA GLU A 105 -15.23 -2.24 8.42
C GLU A 105 -14.67 -3.65 8.26
N LEU A 106 -15.28 -4.46 7.39
CA LEU A 106 -14.74 -5.73 6.93
C LEU A 106 -14.29 -5.62 5.48
N PHE A 107 -13.11 -6.16 5.17
CA PHE A 107 -12.59 -6.28 3.80
C PHE A 107 -12.07 -7.70 3.55
N ASP A 108 -12.10 -8.13 2.29
CA ASP A 108 -11.76 -9.51 1.87
C ASP A 108 -10.42 -9.65 1.15
N GLY A 109 -9.69 -8.54 0.99
CA GLY A 109 -8.43 -8.51 0.25
C GLY A 109 -8.57 -8.67 -1.27
N LYS A 110 -9.80 -8.74 -1.79
CA LYS A 110 -10.14 -8.94 -3.22
C LYS A 110 -10.95 -7.76 -3.78
N GLY A 111 -11.02 -6.65 -3.04
CA GLY A 111 -11.76 -5.45 -3.41
C GLY A 111 -13.11 -5.29 -2.70
N GLY A 112 -13.55 -6.31 -1.96
CA GLY A 112 -14.75 -6.26 -1.14
C GLY A 112 -14.57 -5.40 0.10
N LEU A 113 -15.57 -4.58 0.40
CA LEU A 113 -15.61 -3.74 1.59
C LEU A 113 -17.06 -3.63 2.08
N VAL A 114 -17.29 -3.82 3.37
CA VAL A 114 -18.60 -3.66 3.98
C VAL A 114 -18.47 -3.02 5.34
N GLU A 115 -19.39 -2.13 5.65
CA GLU A 115 -19.52 -1.58 6.98
C GLU A 115 -20.48 -2.44 7.80
N GLY A 116 -20.08 -2.77 9.03
CA GLY A 116 -20.86 -3.59 9.93
C GLY A 116 -20.89 -3.09 11.37
N CYS A 117 -21.76 -3.72 12.15
CA CYS A 117 -21.93 -3.48 13.57
C CYS A 117 -21.77 -4.78 14.33
N ILE A 118 -21.04 -4.75 15.44
CA ILE A 118 -20.87 -5.93 16.30
C ILE A 118 -22.21 -6.22 16.99
N GLN A 119 -22.76 -7.42 16.77
CA GLN A 119 -24.01 -7.85 17.39
C GLN A 119 -23.79 -8.80 18.56
N ILE A 120 -22.89 -9.77 18.41
CA ILE A 120 -22.61 -10.78 19.43
C ILE A 120 -21.11 -10.92 19.60
N ILE A 121 -20.67 -11.00 20.86
CA ILE A 121 -19.30 -11.36 21.23
C ILE A 121 -19.40 -12.53 22.19
N ASP A 122 -18.77 -13.66 21.85
CA ASP A 122 -18.63 -14.80 22.76
C ASP A 122 -17.19 -15.35 22.73
N GLN A 123 -16.96 -16.47 23.41
CA GLN A 123 -15.61 -17.05 23.56
C GLN A 123 -15.00 -17.55 22.24
N THR A 124 -15.82 -17.74 21.21
CA THR A 124 -15.44 -18.36 19.93
C THR A 124 -15.37 -17.37 18.77
N GLY A 125 -15.74 -16.10 18.96
CA GLY A 125 -15.73 -15.09 17.89
C GLY A 125 -16.64 -13.88 18.12
N VAL A 126 -16.69 -13.02 17.11
CA VAL A 126 -17.54 -11.83 17.02
C VAL A 126 -18.44 -11.95 15.79
N ASP A 127 -19.75 -11.80 15.98
CA ASP A 127 -20.72 -11.73 14.88
C ASP A 127 -20.94 -10.27 14.49
N ILE A 128 -20.78 -10.00 13.20
CA ILE A 128 -20.88 -8.66 12.61
C ILE A 128 -22.02 -8.66 11.61
N VAL A 129 -22.93 -7.71 11.79
CA VAL A 129 -24.10 -7.51 10.92
C VAL A 129 -23.79 -6.40 9.92
N ALA A 130 -23.98 -6.64 8.63
CA ALA A 130 -23.82 -5.63 7.60
C ALA A 130 -24.84 -4.48 7.74
N LEU A 131 -24.35 -3.25 7.83
CA LEU A 131 -25.17 -2.03 7.87
C LEU A 131 -25.50 -1.50 6.45
N GLU A 132 -24.67 -1.85 5.47
CA GLU A 132 -24.80 -1.50 4.05
C GLU A 132 -24.62 -2.74 3.18
N ASN A 133 -24.97 -2.64 1.90
CA ASN A 133 -24.59 -3.68 0.94
C ASN A 133 -23.07 -3.64 0.74
N PRO A 134 -22.39 -4.79 0.64
CA PRO A 134 -20.98 -4.83 0.32
C PRO A 134 -20.68 -4.08 -0.98
N LYS A 135 -19.62 -3.28 -0.93
CA LYS A 135 -19.03 -2.60 -2.09
C LYS A 135 -17.95 -3.52 -2.65
N SER A 136 -17.85 -3.55 -3.97
CA SER A 136 -16.75 -4.23 -4.67
C SER A 136 -16.02 -3.20 -5.51
N VAL A 137 -14.76 -2.95 -5.17
CA VAL A 137 -13.89 -2.01 -5.88
C VAL A 137 -12.94 -2.81 -6.77
N SER A 138 -12.86 -2.49 -8.06
CA SER A 138 -11.88 -3.11 -8.95
C SER A 138 -10.45 -2.69 -8.57
N PRO A 139 -9.43 -3.54 -8.82
CA PRO A 139 -8.05 -3.14 -8.60
C PRO A 139 -7.67 -1.96 -9.50
N HIS A 140 -6.68 -1.17 -9.09
CA HIS A 140 -6.11 -0.13 -9.93
C HIS A 140 -5.48 -0.71 -11.20
N ASN A 141 -5.49 0.06 -12.28
CA ASN A 141 -4.86 -0.32 -13.54
C ASN A 141 -3.32 -0.38 -13.46
N THR A 142 -2.75 0.25 -12.43
CA THR A 142 -1.31 0.27 -12.20
C THR A 142 -0.84 -1.02 -11.53
N GLN A 143 -0.01 -1.80 -12.24
CA GLN A 143 0.42 -3.14 -11.85
C GLN A 143 1.94 -3.28 -11.92
N TRP A 144 2.62 -2.85 -10.86
CA TRP A 144 4.05 -3.02 -10.72
C TRP A 144 4.39 -4.28 -9.91
N HIS A 145 5.18 -5.17 -10.51
CA HIS A 145 5.68 -6.38 -9.88
C HIS A 145 7.14 -6.20 -9.45
N VAL A 146 7.39 -6.36 -8.16
CA VAL A 146 8.71 -6.14 -7.55
C VAL A 146 9.47 -7.44 -7.42
N TYR A 147 10.64 -7.51 -8.06
CA TYR A 147 11.61 -8.58 -7.91
C TYR A 147 12.82 -8.02 -7.19
N ALA A 148 12.97 -8.35 -5.91
CA ALA A 148 14.03 -7.75 -5.09
C ALA A 148 14.82 -8.82 -4.35
N ALA A 149 16.15 -8.69 -4.38
CA ALA A 149 17.04 -9.65 -3.74
C ALA A 149 17.26 -9.33 -2.26
N PHE A 150 16.20 -9.43 -1.46
CA PHE A 150 16.22 -9.11 -0.03
C PHE A 150 16.43 -10.32 0.89
N GLY A 151 16.68 -11.52 0.34
CA GLY A 151 16.86 -12.79 1.06
C GLY A 151 17.86 -12.75 2.23
N THR A 152 18.93 -11.96 2.09
CA THR A 152 20.01 -11.83 3.07
C THR A 152 19.91 -10.60 3.97
N LEU A 153 18.92 -9.71 3.77
CA LEU A 153 18.79 -8.50 4.58
C LEU A 153 18.55 -8.84 6.06
N LYS A 154 19.32 -8.19 6.94
CA LYS A 154 19.23 -8.33 8.40
C LYS A 154 18.46 -7.18 9.04
N GLY A 155 18.08 -7.35 10.31
CA GLY A 155 17.55 -6.26 11.15
C GLY A 155 16.17 -5.74 10.72
N GLY A 156 15.27 -6.61 10.27
CA GLY A 156 13.90 -6.23 9.89
C GLY A 156 13.77 -5.44 8.59
N ARG A 157 14.87 -5.24 7.85
CA ARG A 157 14.85 -4.47 6.59
C ARG A 157 14.03 -5.12 5.47
N ALA A 158 13.92 -6.45 5.46
CA ALA A 158 13.02 -7.16 4.55
C ALA A 158 11.55 -6.89 4.90
N ASP A 159 11.20 -6.90 6.19
CA ASP A 159 9.86 -6.56 6.67
C ASP A 159 9.50 -5.13 6.25
N TRP A 160 10.41 -4.17 6.49
CA TRP A 160 10.22 -2.78 6.09
C TRP A 160 10.03 -2.62 4.57
N LEU A 161 10.81 -3.35 3.76
CA LEU A 161 10.64 -3.37 2.30
C LEU A 161 9.24 -3.86 1.91
N VAL A 162 8.78 -4.98 2.45
CA VAL A 162 7.46 -5.56 2.14
C VAL A 162 6.31 -4.66 2.62
N GLU A 163 6.45 -4.07 3.81
CA GLU A 163 5.53 -3.06 4.34
C GLU A 163 5.40 -1.90 3.35
N LYS A 164 6.52 -1.30 2.93
CA LYS A 164 6.50 -0.14 2.03
C LYS A 164 6.07 -0.48 0.60
N CYS A 165 6.37 -1.67 0.10
CA CYS A 165 5.79 -2.14 -1.17
C CYS A 165 4.27 -2.27 -1.08
N THR A 166 3.74 -2.74 0.05
CA THR A 166 2.29 -2.84 0.27
C THR A 166 1.65 -1.45 0.30
N GLU A 167 2.23 -0.53 1.08
CA GLU A 167 1.75 0.87 1.22
C GLU A 167 1.79 1.64 -0.10
N LEU A 168 2.85 1.48 -0.89
CA LEU A 168 3.02 2.18 -2.16
C LEU A 168 2.21 1.56 -3.31
N GLY A 169 1.47 0.48 -3.08
CA GLY A 169 0.58 -0.08 -4.10
C GLY A 169 1.19 -1.13 -5.01
N ALA A 170 2.35 -1.72 -4.69
CA ALA A 170 2.92 -2.80 -5.51
C ALA A 170 1.90 -3.94 -5.71
N CYS A 171 1.78 -4.46 -6.93
CA CYS A 171 0.87 -5.56 -7.23
C CYS A 171 1.37 -6.86 -6.59
N SER A 172 2.67 -7.12 -6.72
CA SER A 172 3.32 -8.26 -6.06
C SER A 172 4.74 -7.95 -5.64
N VAL A 173 5.24 -8.70 -4.67
CA VAL A 173 6.66 -8.79 -4.32
C VAL A 173 7.10 -10.25 -4.46
N THR A 174 8.22 -10.45 -5.15
CA THR A 174 8.85 -11.75 -5.37
C THR A 174 10.28 -11.68 -4.86
N PRO A 175 10.67 -12.52 -3.88
CA PRO A 175 12.07 -12.63 -3.48
C PRO A 175 12.92 -13.12 -4.66
N LEU A 176 13.91 -12.33 -5.07
CA LEU A 176 14.85 -12.71 -6.13
C LEU A 176 16.09 -13.35 -5.51
N LEU A 177 16.36 -14.60 -5.88
CA LEU A 177 17.54 -15.34 -5.48
C LEU A 177 18.67 -15.07 -6.47
N THR A 178 19.76 -14.49 -5.96
CA THR A 178 20.97 -14.13 -6.71
C THR A 178 22.18 -14.82 -6.11
N GLU A 179 23.33 -14.77 -6.79
CA GLU A 179 24.58 -15.35 -6.27
C GLU A 179 24.96 -14.76 -4.89
N ARG A 180 24.76 -13.46 -4.70
CA ARG A 180 25.05 -12.74 -3.45
C ARG A 180 23.85 -12.68 -2.48
N SER A 181 22.73 -13.33 -2.82
CA SER A 181 21.53 -13.49 -1.98
C SER A 181 20.82 -14.79 -2.33
N PRO A 182 21.41 -15.96 -2.01
CA PRO A 182 21.03 -17.25 -2.61
C PRO A 182 19.76 -17.87 -2.04
N SER A 183 19.31 -17.42 -0.86
CA SER A 183 18.20 -18.04 -0.15
C SER A 183 17.41 -17.04 0.67
N ILE A 184 16.15 -17.37 0.92
CA ILE A 184 15.29 -16.78 1.95
C ILE A 184 14.70 -17.93 2.76
N SER A 185 14.69 -17.82 4.09
CA SER A 185 14.13 -18.89 4.93
C SER A 185 12.60 -18.95 4.82
N GLU A 186 12.03 -20.15 4.86
CA GLU A 186 10.58 -20.38 4.79
C GLU A 186 9.83 -19.67 5.93
N ASN A 187 10.33 -19.78 7.17
CA ASN A 187 9.78 -19.05 8.33
C ASN A 187 9.72 -17.54 8.12
N ARG A 188 10.55 -16.99 7.21
CA ARG A 188 10.51 -15.57 6.88
C ARG A 188 9.40 -15.24 5.90
N VAL A 189 9.02 -16.14 5.01
CA VAL A 189 7.91 -15.91 4.06
C VAL A 189 6.59 -15.72 4.84
N ASP A 190 6.28 -16.59 5.79
CA ASP A 190 5.08 -16.47 6.63
C ASP A 190 5.06 -15.15 7.43
N ARG A 191 6.23 -14.74 7.92
CA ARG A 191 6.39 -13.45 8.61
C ARG A 191 6.12 -12.28 7.66
N LEU A 192 6.65 -12.30 6.45
CA LEU A 192 6.44 -11.26 5.45
C LEU A 192 4.98 -11.17 5.00
N GLN A 193 4.28 -12.31 4.93
CA GLN A 193 2.84 -12.34 4.66
C GLN A 193 2.06 -11.57 5.73
N ARG A 194 2.35 -11.82 7.02
CA ARG A 194 1.74 -11.08 8.14
C ARG A 194 2.06 -9.58 8.10
N VAL A 195 3.29 -9.22 7.73
CA VAL A 195 3.70 -7.81 7.57
C VAL A 195 2.91 -7.14 6.45
N SER A 196 2.77 -7.79 5.29
CA SER A 196 1.98 -7.25 4.18
C SER A 196 0.52 -7.07 4.57
N PHE A 197 -0.07 -8.05 5.25
CA PHE A 197 -1.45 -7.99 5.72
C PHE A 197 -1.69 -6.86 6.72
N ALA A 198 -0.79 -6.70 7.70
CA ALA A 198 -0.85 -5.59 8.65
C ALA A 198 -0.72 -4.22 7.94
N ALA A 199 0.18 -4.12 6.96
CA ALA A 199 0.36 -2.91 6.16
C ALA A 199 -0.89 -2.59 5.33
N ALA A 200 -1.52 -3.59 4.69
CA ALA A 200 -2.74 -3.43 3.90
C ALA A 200 -3.89 -2.84 4.74
N LYS A 201 -4.05 -3.32 5.99
CA LYS A 201 -5.02 -2.76 6.94
C LYS A 201 -4.73 -1.29 7.27
N GLN A 202 -3.47 -0.98 7.57
CA GLN A 202 -3.06 0.38 7.96
C GLN A 202 -3.17 1.39 6.81
N CYS A 203 -2.80 1.00 5.59
CA CYS A 203 -2.90 1.86 4.41
C CYS A 203 -4.28 1.82 3.74
N GLN A 204 -5.25 1.09 4.33
CA GLN A 204 -6.62 0.96 3.84
C GLN A 204 -6.73 0.37 2.42
N ARG A 205 -5.78 -0.47 2.04
CA ARG A 205 -5.76 -1.14 0.74
C ARG A 205 -6.78 -2.28 0.70
N LEU A 206 -7.60 -2.33 -0.34
CA LEU A 206 -8.69 -3.31 -0.50
C LEU A 206 -8.27 -4.58 -1.24
N HIS A 207 -7.21 -4.50 -2.05
CA HIS A 207 -6.64 -5.62 -2.79
C HIS A 207 -5.30 -6.00 -2.18
N GLU A 208 -5.14 -7.21 -1.68
CA GLU A 208 -3.88 -7.64 -1.10
C GLU A 208 -2.73 -7.59 -2.12
N MET A 209 -1.52 -7.31 -1.62
CA MET A 209 -0.31 -7.49 -2.41
C MET A 209 0.06 -8.97 -2.41
N VAL A 210 0.33 -9.53 -3.58
CA VAL A 210 0.74 -10.93 -3.69
C VAL A 210 2.21 -11.07 -3.29
N LEU A 211 2.51 -11.90 -2.29
CA LEU A 211 3.88 -12.32 -1.99
C LEU A 211 4.16 -13.65 -2.70
N ASN A 212 4.92 -13.60 -3.79
CA ASN A 212 5.22 -14.78 -4.58
C ASN A 212 6.32 -15.65 -3.95
N PRO A 213 6.37 -16.95 -4.25
CA PRO A 213 7.50 -17.80 -3.93
C PRO A 213 8.82 -17.25 -4.49
N PRO A 214 9.97 -17.53 -3.84
CA PRO A 214 11.26 -17.07 -4.32
C PRO A 214 11.59 -17.62 -5.72
N ILE A 215 12.17 -16.78 -6.58
CA ILE A 215 12.61 -17.19 -7.93
C ILE A 215 14.10 -16.91 -8.13
N LYS A 216 14.77 -17.73 -8.94
CA LYS A 216 16.15 -17.47 -9.37
C LYS A 216 16.18 -16.52 -10.56
N VAL A 217 17.32 -15.85 -10.80
CA VAL A 217 17.55 -14.96 -11.95
C VAL A 217 17.13 -15.62 -13.28
N GLY A 218 17.45 -16.89 -13.50
CA GLY A 218 17.05 -17.61 -14.72
C GLY A 218 15.53 -17.66 -14.96
N GLY A 219 14.72 -17.79 -13.89
CA GLY A 219 13.25 -17.76 -13.98
C GLY A 219 12.70 -16.37 -14.25
N LEU A 220 13.38 -15.33 -13.77
CA LEU A 220 13.03 -13.92 -14.02
C LEU A 220 13.17 -13.57 -15.51
N LEU A 221 14.14 -14.13 -16.24
CA LEU A 221 14.44 -13.75 -17.63
C LEU A 221 13.23 -13.92 -18.56
N THR A 222 12.44 -14.98 -18.39
CA THR A 222 11.24 -15.23 -19.20
C THR A 222 10.18 -14.15 -18.96
N LEU A 223 10.05 -13.69 -17.71
CA LEU A 223 9.11 -12.64 -17.34
C LEU A 223 9.55 -11.29 -17.95
N VAL A 224 10.84 -11.00 -17.90
CA VAL A 224 11.42 -9.79 -18.52
C VAL A 224 11.16 -9.76 -20.02
N LYS A 225 11.42 -10.86 -20.74
CA LYS A 225 11.20 -10.96 -22.19
C LYS A 225 9.74 -10.74 -22.60
N ASN A 226 8.80 -11.19 -21.77
CA ASN A 226 7.37 -11.09 -22.03
C ASN A 226 6.75 -9.79 -21.53
N SER A 227 7.47 -9.01 -20.73
CA SER A 227 6.99 -7.74 -20.21
C SER A 227 7.24 -6.63 -21.21
N LYS A 228 6.27 -5.71 -21.34
CA LYS A 228 6.48 -4.48 -22.11
C LYS A 228 7.46 -3.55 -21.41
N LEU A 229 7.36 -3.46 -20.08
CA LEU A 229 8.23 -2.65 -19.22
C LEU A 229 8.97 -3.51 -18.21
N SER A 230 10.29 -3.36 -18.14
CA SER A 230 11.11 -3.97 -17.12
C SER A 230 12.25 -3.02 -16.79
N PHE A 231 12.35 -2.61 -15.52
CA PHE A 231 13.37 -1.69 -15.05
C PHE A 231 14.26 -2.37 -14.03
N ILE A 232 15.58 -2.28 -14.23
CA ILE A 232 16.59 -2.74 -13.28
C ILE A 232 17.31 -1.53 -12.68
N ALA A 233 17.32 -1.43 -11.35
CA ALA A 233 18.03 -0.36 -10.66
C ALA A 233 19.53 -0.66 -10.63
N ILE A 234 20.32 0.23 -11.23
CA ILE A 234 21.79 0.12 -11.30
C ILE A 234 22.39 1.48 -10.92
N ALA A 235 23.49 1.46 -10.16
CA ALA A 235 24.27 2.66 -9.93
C ALA A 235 24.77 3.24 -11.27
N GLU A 236 24.81 4.58 -11.38
CA GLU A 236 25.36 5.29 -12.56
C GLU A 236 24.62 5.09 -13.89
N ALA A 237 23.51 4.34 -13.91
CA ALA A 237 22.63 4.28 -15.08
C ALA A 237 21.90 5.61 -15.31
N LYS A 238 21.28 5.74 -16.49
CA LYS A 238 20.50 6.93 -16.86
C LYS A 238 19.41 7.21 -15.81
N PRO A 239 19.16 8.47 -15.43
CA PRO A 239 18.11 8.80 -14.46
C PRO A 239 16.76 8.17 -14.85
N VAL A 240 16.04 7.64 -13.87
CA VAL A 240 14.76 6.93 -14.09
C VAL A 240 13.79 7.73 -14.96
N PHE A 241 13.62 9.03 -14.71
CA PHE A 241 12.70 9.88 -15.49
C PHE A 241 13.12 10.03 -16.96
N SER A 242 14.41 9.96 -17.27
CA SER A 242 14.89 9.97 -18.65
C SER A 242 14.60 8.66 -19.38
N ALA A 243 14.57 7.53 -18.67
CA ALA A 243 14.14 6.26 -19.24
C ALA A 243 12.62 6.24 -19.44
N LEU A 244 11.86 6.73 -18.45
CA LEU A 244 10.39 6.78 -18.50
C LEU A 244 9.86 7.69 -19.62
N SER A 245 10.51 8.82 -19.89
CA SER A 245 10.07 9.73 -20.96
C SER A 245 10.19 9.13 -22.37
N SER A 246 11.08 8.17 -22.56
CA SER A 246 11.25 7.44 -23.83
C SER A 246 10.31 6.24 -23.97
N THR A 247 9.53 5.95 -22.94
CA THR A 247 8.73 4.75 -22.82
C THR A 247 7.27 5.01 -23.20
N LYS A 248 6.61 4.03 -23.84
CA LYS A 248 5.17 4.12 -24.14
C LYS A 248 4.36 4.14 -22.83
N ARG A 249 3.19 4.78 -22.87
CA ARG A 249 2.25 4.81 -21.73
C ARG A 249 1.75 3.40 -21.41
N GLU A 250 2.38 2.77 -20.44
CA GLU A 250 1.98 1.47 -19.89
C GLU A 250 1.89 1.62 -18.37
N SER A 251 0.86 1.03 -17.77
CA SER A 251 0.63 1.08 -16.32
C SER A 251 1.13 -0.18 -15.61
N ALA A 252 1.74 -1.11 -16.32
CA ALA A 252 2.17 -2.39 -15.78
C ALA A 252 3.60 -2.73 -16.19
N GLY A 253 4.34 -3.37 -15.29
CA GLY A 253 5.71 -3.76 -15.57
C GLY A 253 6.44 -4.40 -14.39
N LEU A 254 7.72 -4.67 -14.61
CA LEU A 254 8.60 -5.31 -13.64
C LEU A 254 9.61 -4.31 -13.10
N MET A 255 9.87 -4.37 -11.80
CA MET A 255 10.98 -3.69 -11.14
C MET A 255 11.95 -4.72 -10.60
N ILE A 256 13.24 -4.55 -10.87
CA ILE A 256 14.30 -5.50 -10.50
C ILE A 256 15.33 -4.79 -9.63
N ILE A 257 15.51 -5.27 -8.40
CA ILE A 257 16.43 -4.70 -7.40
C ILE A 257 17.44 -5.77 -6.96
N GLY A 258 18.72 -5.44 -7.07
CA GLY A 258 19.83 -6.31 -6.69
C GLY A 258 20.05 -6.44 -5.18
N PRO A 259 20.95 -7.34 -4.75
CA PRO A 259 21.28 -7.56 -3.35
C PRO A 259 22.24 -6.47 -2.82
N GLU A 260 22.58 -6.49 -1.52
CA GLU A 260 23.54 -5.53 -0.94
C GLU A 260 24.92 -5.55 -1.62
N GLY A 261 25.32 -6.73 -2.08
CA GLY A 261 26.54 -6.95 -2.82
C GLY A 261 26.44 -6.59 -4.30
N ASP A 262 25.31 -6.08 -4.80
CA ASP A 262 25.01 -5.90 -6.23
C ASP A 262 24.91 -7.20 -7.02
N PHE A 263 24.39 -7.14 -8.25
CA PHE A 263 24.44 -8.26 -9.18
C PHE A 263 25.88 -8.59 -9.56
N THR A 264 26.12 -9.85 -9.93
CA THR A 264 27.34 -10.18 -10.70
C THR A 264 27.22 -9.65 -12.12
N GLU A 265 28.35 -9.44 -12.80
CA GLU A 265 28.36 -9.01 -14.20
C GLU A 265 27.57 -9.99 -15.09
N ARG A 266 27.67 -11.29 -14.80
CA ARG A 266 26.93 -12.34 -15.53
C ARG A 266 25.42 -12.18 -15.34
N GLU A 267 24.95 -12.06 -14.10
CA GLU A 267 23.53 -11.86 -13.80
C GLU A 267 23.00 -10.58 -14.43
N LEU A 268 23.77 -9.49 -14.34
CA LEU A 268 23.37 -8.22 -14.92
C LEU A 268 23.25 -8.32 -16.45
N ASN A 269 24.24 -8.89 -17.12
CA ASN A 269 24.24 -9.02 -18.58
C ASN A 269 23.04 -9.84 -19.07
N VAL A 270 22.74 -10.98 -18.45
CA VAL A 270 21.60 -11.80 -18.89
C VAL A 270 20.25 -11.11 -18.64
N ILE A 271 20.13 -10.28 -17.59
CA ILE A 271 18.91 -9.50 -17.33
C ILE A 271 18.73 -8.39 -18.38
N LEU A 272 19.82 -7.70 -18.73
CA LEU A 272 19.81 -6.67 -19.78
C LEU A 272 19.53 -7.26 -21.16
N GLU A 273 20.18 -8.38 -21.51
CA GLU A 273 19.93 -9.13 -22.75
C GLU A 273 18.49 -9.65 -22.86
N ALA A 274 17.85 -9.95 -21.72
CA ALA A 274 16.43 -10.30 -21.69
C ALA A 274 15.48 -9.13 -21.98
N GLY A 275 15.99 -7.88 -21.98
CA GLY A 275 15.22 -6.68 -22.31
C GLY A 275 14.95 -5.74 -21.13
N ALA A 276 15.59 -5.94 -19.98
CA ALA A 276 15.46 -4.99 -18.87
C ALA A 276 16.17 -3.67 -19.18
N THR A 277 15.54 -2.55 -18.85
CA THR A 277 16.09 -1.21 -19.00
C THR A 277 16.76 -0.78 -17.70
N ALA A 278 18.07 -0.46 -17.77
CA ALA A 278 18.82 0.05 -16.65
C ALA A 278 18.39 1.48 -16.27
N VAL A 279 18.15 1.71 -14.98
CA VAL A 279 17.76 3.03 -14.44
C VAL A 279 18.56 3.39 -13.18
N GLY A 280 18.96 4.65 -13.10
CA GLY A 280 19.63 5.26 -11.95
C GLY A 280 18.65 6.01 -11.05
N LEU A 281 18.87 5.91 -9.74
CA LEU A 281 18.00 6.48 -8.68
C LEU A 281 18.66 7.67 -7.95
N GLY A 282 19.44 8.46 -8.69
CA GLY A 282 20.19 9.59 -8.18
C GLY A 282 21.68 9.28 -7.97
N PRO A 283 22.44 10.24 -7.42
CA PRO A 283 23.90 10.18 -7.36
C PRO A 283 24.44 9.33 -6.20
N HIS A 284 23.59 8.90 -5.27
CA HIS A 284 24.01 8.17 -4.08
C HIS A 284 23.70 6.68 -4.20
N ARG A 285 24.57 5.85 -3.61
CA ARG A 285 24.34 4.41 -3.50
C ARG A 285 23.22 4.15 -2.48
N LEU A 286 22.06 3.74 -2.96
CA LEU A 286 20.92 3.40 -2.12
C LEU A 286 21.02 1.96 -1.61
N ARG A 287 20.49 1.70 -0.41
CA ARG A 287 20.30 0.34 0.10
C ARG A 287 19.16 -0.35 -0.65
N VAL A 288 19.11 -1.69 -0.62
CA VAL A 288 18.11 -2.52 -1.32
C VAL A 288 16.68 -2.02 -1.07
N GLU A 289 16.31 -1.86 0.20
CA GLU A 289 14.97 -1.40 0.60
C GLU A 289 14.70 0.05 0.16
N THR A 290 15.70 0.93 0.25
CA THR A 290 15.57 2.33 -0.16
C THR A 290 15.42 2.45 -1.68
N ALA A 291 16.21 1.70 -2.44
CA ALA A 291 16.13 1.64 -3.90
C ALA A 291 14.77 1.11 -4.37
N THR A 292 14.26 0.07 -3.69
CA THR A 292 12.93 -0.51 -3.94
C THR A 292 11.84 0.53 -3.76
N VAL A 293 11.82 1.23 -2.62
CA VAL A 293 10.83 2.28 -2.32
C VAL A 293 10.94 3.45 -3.28
N ALA A 294 12.16 3.91 -3.58
CA ALA A 294 12.39 5.06 -4.46
C ALA A 294 11.91 4.79 -5.89
N LEU A 295 12.28 3.64 -6.46
CA LEU A 295 11.86 3.28 -7.82
C LEU A 295 10.36 2.99 -7.89
N LEU A 296 9.79 2.25 -6.93
CA LEU A 296 8.34 2.02 -6.90
C LEU A 296 7.55 3.32 -6.79
N SER A 297 7.96 4.24 -5.93
CA SER A 297 7.31 5.57 -5.79
C SER A 297 7.38 6.35 -7.10
N ALA A 298 8.55 6.38 -7.76
CA ALA A 298 8.71 7.07 -9.04
C ALA A 298 7.80 6.49 -10.13
N LEU A 299 7.70 5.17 -10.20
CA LEU A 299 6.85 4.48 -11.17
C LEU A 299 5.36 4.68 -10.90
N MET A 300 4.94 4.64 -9.63
CA MET A 300 3.56 4.91 -9.23
C MET A 300 3.13 6.33 -9.58
N LEU A 301 3.95 7.33 -9.22
CA LEU A 301 3.66 8.73 -9.54
C LEU A 301 3.69 8.99 -11.05
N TRP A 302 4.58 8.30 -11.78
CA TRP A 302 4.60 8.39 -13.24
C TRP A 302 3.32 7.82 -13.86
N CYS A 303 2.81 6.69 -13.37
CA CYS A 303 1.55 6.11 -13.83
C CYS A 303 0.34 7.00 -13.48
N ASP A 304 0.32 7.59 -12.27
CA ASP A 304 -0.72 8.52 -11.82
C ASP A 304 -0.83 9.75 -12.75
N ASP A 305 0.30 10.34 -13.14
CA ASP A 305 0.35 11.42 -14.13
C ASP A 305 -0.24 11.02 -15.50
N GLN A 306 -0.04 9.75 -15.92
CA GLN A 306 -0.63 9.27 -17.17
C GLN A 306 -2.14 9.04 -17.10
N GLU A 307 -2.70 8.75 -15.91
CA GLU A 307 -4.14 8.57 -15.74
C GLU A 307 -4.89 9.91 -15.82
N ILE A 308 -4.30 10.99 -15.29
CA ILE A 308 -4.84 12.35 -15.40
C ILE A 308 -4.98 12.77 -16.87
N LEU A 309 -4.03 12.39 -17.73
CA LEU A 309 -4.03 12.75 -19.15
C LEU A 309 -4.99 11.92 -20.02
N LYS A 310 -5.72 10.96 -19.45
CA LYS A 310 -6.77 10.18 -20.13
C LYS A 310 -8.19 10.73 -19.88
N VAL A 311 -8.35 11.64 -18.93
CA VAL A 311 -9.60 12.36 -18.61
C VAL A 311 -9.62 13.70 -19.34
#